data_AF-A0A350IH84-F1
#
_entry.id   AF-A0A350IH84-F1
#
_cell.length_a   1.000
_cell.length_b   1.000
_cell.length_c   1.000
_cell.angle_alpha   90.00
_cell.angle_beta   90.00
_cell.angle_gamma   90.00
#
_symmetry.space_group_name_H-M   'P 1'
#
loop_
_entity.id
_entity.type
_entity.pdbx_description
1 polymer ?
#
loop_
_entity_poly.entity_id
_entity_poly.type
_entity_poly.pdbx_seq_one_letter_code
_entity_poly.pdbx_strand_id
1 'polypeptide(L)'
;PVKTFSKNVVDQTLEKNVEFQGKSGLSPKIRRTANGETCEWCQAMAGTYEYPNVPKDVYRRHANCDCVVEYIDGGKHPGMKQNVWTKKWEDDEFITPQELVEKVKTKMAESKEKKDTAEQLKDIGFSSVDRKWLSQVDKELQTSSIAQLRELEDKFGVVQKGSIAVEVKKGRGGATTVQTQSSTTTILKFGRDSFSSKDTYLKLMRKDLSDGWCMSCGNDDETLCKYIITHEYGHIVQNSLIKDEMSVKMGTRADFARYYRNQIEDIARQIDPDYEPEKYTSGYIQDTKANNPGKYDYEFFAECFANSQLGEPNVLGQAMNQWLESRGYQ
;
A
#
# COMPACT_ATOMS: atom_id res chain seq x y z
N PRO A 1 1.04 -60.36 -4.65
CA PRO A 1 1.02 -59.16 -3.76
C PRO A 1 1.73 -57.98 -4.43
N VAL A 2 0.97 -56.93 -4.80
CA VAL A 2 1.55 -55.71 -5.36
C VAL A 2 2.34 -55.00 -4.26
N LYS A 3 3.68 -55.06 -4.33
CA LYS A 3 4.56 -54.23 -3.50
C LYS A 3 4.43 -52.79 -3.98
N THR A 4 3.46 -52.03 -3.46
CA THR A 4 3.48 -50.59 -3.63
C THR A 4 4.71 -50.06 -2.91
N PHE A 5 5.70 -49.58 -3.68
CA PHE A 5 6.87 -48.89 -3.15
C PHE A 5 6.40 -47.80 -2.19
N SER A 6 6.78 -47.88 -0.91
CA SER A 6 6.65 -46.76 0.01
C SER A 6 7.52 -45.61 -0.52
N LYS A 7 7.07 -44.36 -0.37
CA LYS A 7 7.99 -43.21 -0.46
C LYS A 7 8.92 -43.31 0.75
N ASN A 8 9.96 -44.11 0.61
CA ASN A 8 10.76 -44.64 1.72
C ASN A 8 11.78 -43.65 2.29
N VAL A 9 11.88 -42.45 1.72
CA VAL A 9 12.77 -41.42 2.23
C VAL A 9 11.94 -40.47 3.07
N VAL A 10 11.63 -40.92 4.27
CA VAL A 10 11.45 -39.99 5.39
C VAL A 10 12.81 -39.37 5.61
N ASP A 11 12.83 -38.05 5.57
CA ASP A 11 14.01 -37.25 5.80
C ASP A 11 14.59 -37.62 7.18
N GLN A 12 15.71 -38.36 7.22
CA GLN A 12 16.41 -38.74 8.46
C GLN A 12 16.70 -37.51 9.35
N THR A 13 16.72 -36.33 8.73
CA THR A 13 16.84 -35.02 9.36
C THR A 13 15.68 -34.73 10.33
N LEU A 14 14.44 -35.10 10.00
CA LEU A 14 13.29 -34.86 10.88
C LEU A 14 13.32 -35.81 12.10
N GLU A 15 13.60 -37.09 11.88
CA GLU A 15 13.77 -38.07 12.96
C GLU A 15 14.86 -37.62 13.94
N LYS A 16 16.01 -37.17 13.41
CA LYS A 16 17.10 -36.59 14.21
C LYS A 16 16.70 -35.31 14.93
N ASN A 17 15.87 -34.45 14.33
CA ASN A 17 15.41 -33.22 14.98
C ASN A 17 14.44 -33.52 16.13
N VAL A 18 13.49 -34.44 15.94
CA VAL A 18 12.54 -34.90 16.97
C VAL A 18 13.32 -35.53 18.14
N GLU A 19 14.28 -36.40 17.84
CA GLU A 19 15.16 -37.02 18.85
C GLU A 19 16.02 -35.99 19.59
N PHE A 20 16.59 -35.03 18.86
CA PHE A 20 17.41 -33.96 19.44
C PHE A 20 16.60 -33.13 20.42
N GLN A 21 15.41 -32.68 20.02
CA GLN A 21 14.53 -31.89 20.88
C GLN A 21 14.05 -32.66 22.11
N GLY A 22 13.66 -33.93 21.94
CA GLY A 22 13.28 -34.79 23.05
C GLY A 22 14.41 -34.99 24.06
N LYS A 23 15.65 -35.19 23.59
CA LYS A 23 16.85 -35.26 24.45
C LYS A 23 17.17 -33.92 25.12
N SER A 24 16.73 -32.80 24.56
CA SER A 24 16.86 -31.46 25.14
C SER A 24 15.73 -31.10 26.12
N GLY A 25 14.82 -32.04 26.45
CA GLY A 25 13.74 -31.81 27.42
C GLY A 25 12.49 -31.13 26.85
N LEU A 26 12.37 -31.03 25.53
CA LEU A 26 11.16 -30.55 24.86
C LEU A 26 10.19 -31.71 24.58
N SER A 27 8.93 -31.40 24.31
CA SER A 27 7.88 -32.39 24.03
C SER A 27 7.35 -32.28 22.59
N PRO A 28 8.17 -32.58 21.56
CA PRO A 28 7.70 -32.59 20.18
C PRO A 28 6.65 -33.69 19.97
N LYS A 29 5.69 -33.44 19.07
CA LYS A 29 4.63 -34.40 18.73
C LYS A 29 4.61 -34.67 17.23
N ILE A 30 4.27 -35.89 16.84
CA ILE A 30 3.94 -36.24 15.46
C ILE A 30 2.45 -36.53 15.38
N ARG A 31 1.72 -35.78 14.56
CA ARG A 31 0.30 -36.05 14.28
C ARG A 31 0.17 -36.67 12.90
N ARG A 32 -0.49 -37.82 12.82
CA ARG A 32 -0.85 -38.47 11.56
C ARG A 32 -2.36 -38.46 11.40
N THR A 33 -2.82 -37.85 10.31
CA THR A 33 -4.23 -37.77 9.94
C THR A 33 -4.48 -38.64 8.73
N ALA A 34 -5.33 -39.65 8.90
CA ALA A 34 -5.82 -40.50 7.82
C ALA A 34 -7.14 -39.90 7.27
N ASN A 35 -7.25 -39.78 5.95
CA ASN A 35 -8.50 -39.39 5.31
C ASN A 35 -9.42 -40.62 5.19
N GLY A 36 -10.73 -40.41 5.04
CA GLY A 36 -11.74 -41.49 5.03
C GLY A 36 -11.55 -42.57 3.95
N GLU A 37 -10.82 -42.28 2.87
CA GLU A 37 -10.55 -43.21 1.76
C GLU A 37 -9.19 -43.93 1.87
N THR A 38 -8.46 -43.78 2.99
CA THR A 38 -7.14 -44.40 3.17
C THR A 38 -7.22 -45.87 3.60
N CYS A 39 -6.22 -46.68 3.22
CA CYS A 39 -6.16 -48.11 3.56
C CYS A 39 -6.09 -48.38 5.07
N GLU A 40 -6.46 -49.59 5.49
CA GLU A 40 -6.49 -50.03 6.90
C GLU A 40 -5.18 -49.74 7.66
N TRP A 41 -4.02 -49.99 7.05
CA TRP A 41 -2.74 -49.71 7.71
C TRP A 41 -2.54 -48.21 8.01
N CYS A 42 -2.95 -47.31 7.10
CA CYS A 42 -2.87 -45.87 7.34
C CYS A 42 -3.88 -45.40 8.40
N GLN A 43 -5.06 -46.01 8.44
CA GLN A 43 -6.07 -45.73 9.47
C GLN A 43 -5.58 -46.20 10.85
N ALA A 44 -4.97 -47.39 10.94
CA ALA A 44 -4.41 -47.93 12.18
C ALA A 44 -3.23 -47.11 12.71
N MET A 45 -2.49 -46.42 11.84
CA MET A 45 -1.39 -45.53 12.19
C MET A 45 -1.84 -44.07 12.44
N ALA A 46 -3.13 -43.75 12.33
CA ALA A 46 -3.62 -42.42 12.61
C ALA A 46 -3.60 -42.15 14.12
N GLY A 47 -3.17 -40.95 14.51
CA GLY A 47 -3.01 -40.60 15.92
C GLY A 47 -1.96 -39.52 16.15
N THR A 48 -1.82 -39.12 17.41
CA THR A 48 -0.77 -38.22 17.86
C THR A 48 0.23 -39.00 18.71
N TYR A 49 1.50 -38.89 18.36
CA TYR A 49 2.62 -39.60 18.99
C TYR A 49 3.54 -38.59 19.66
N GLU A 50 3.83 -38.81 20.94
CA GLU A 50 4.69 -37.93 21.73
C GLU A 50 6.03 -38.61 21.98
N TYR A 51 7.13 -37.85 21.87
CA TYR A 51 8.47 -38.38 22.13
C TYR A 51 8.63 -38.80 23.61
N PRO A 52 9.32 -39.91 23.93
CA PRO A 52 10.10 -40.80 23.05
C PRO A 52 9.29 -41.90 22.33
N ASN A 53 7.98 -41.96 22.55
CA ASN A 53 7.12 -43.05 22.08
C ASN A 53 6.60 -42.83 20.66
N VAL A 54 7.52 -42.60 19.70
CA VAL A 54 7.19 -42.40 18.28
C VAL A 54 7.65 -43.60 17.45
N PRO A 55 6.72 -44.46 16.96
CA PRO A 55 7.08 -45.57 16.10
C PRO A 55 7.72 -45.11 14.79
N LYS A 56 8.78 -45.77 14.33
CA LYS A 56 9.46 -45.45 13.06
C LYS A 56 8.53 -45.46 11.85
N ASP A 57 7.51 -46.31 11.89
CA ASP A 57 6.53 -46.47 10.81
C ASP A 57 5.54 -45.31 10.69
N VAL A 58 5.43 -44.43 11.70
CA VAL A 58 4.57 -43.23 11.66
C VAL A 58 4.94 -42.32 10.49
N TYR A 59 6.23 -42.25 10.18
CA TYR A 59 6.72 -41.42 9.10
C TYR A 59 6.51 -42.06 7.72
N ARG A 60 6.18 -43.35 7.62
CA ARG A 60 6.02 -44.05 6.33
C ARG A 60 4.64 -43.84 5.74
N ARG A 61 4.56 -43.65 4.41
CA ARG A 61 3.31 -43.59 3.65
C ARG A 61 3.37 -44.42 2.38
N HIS A 62 2.22 -44.92 1.94
CA HIS A 62 2.08 -45.48 0.60
C HIS A 62 2.27 -44.41 -0.47
N ALA A 63 2.75 -44.80 -1.65
CA ALA A 63 2.99 -43.87 -2.76
C ALA A 63 1.74 -43.07 -3.15
N ASN A 64 0.56 -43.71 -3.13
CA ASN A 64 -0.73 -43.16 -3.56
C ASN A 64 -1.70 -42.95 -2.38
N CYS A 65 -1.18 -42.60 -1.20
CA CYS A 65 -2.01 -42.26 -0.05
C CYS A 65 -1.96 -40.77 0.26
N ASP A 66 -3.12 -40.23 0.65
CA ASP A 66 -3.34 -38.83 1.01
C ASP A 66 -3.26 -38.56 2.52
N CYS A 67 -2.75 -39.53 3.30
CA CYS A 67 -2.52 -39.31 4.72
C CYS A 67 -1.51 -38.17 4.94
N VAL A 68 -1.85 -37.29 5.89
CA VAL A 68 -1.01 -36.17 6.29
C VAL A 68 -0.21 -36.58 7.53
N VAL A 69 1.09 -36.28 7.53
CA VAL A 69 1.95 -36.43 8.70
C VAL A 69 2.49 -35.04 9.02
N GLU A 70 2.28 -34.60 10.25
CA GLU A 70 2.61 -33.27 10.74
C GLU A 70 3.55 -33.40 11.94
N TYR A 71 4.63 -32.63 11.95
CA TYR A 71 5.52 -32.46 13.07
C TYR A 71 5.12 -31.19 13.83
N ILE A 72 4.73 -31.32 15.09
CA ILE A 72 4.36 -30.21 15.97
C ILE A 72 5.59 -29.86 16.79
N ASP A 73 6.07 -28.64 16.60
CA ASP A 73 7.32 -28.20 17.21
C ASP A 73 7.13 -27.91 18.70
N GLY A 74 7.91 -28.61 19.53
CA GLY A 74 7.96 -28.38 20.97
C GLY A 74 8.96 -27.28 21.38
N GLY A 75 9.72 -26.73 20.42
CA GLY A 75 10.86 -25.86 20.69
C GLY A 75 10.81 -24.49 20.02
N LYS A 76 11.42 -24.37 18.84
CA LYS A 76 11.80 -23.10 18.20
C LYS A 76 10.59 -22.30 17.68
N HIS A 77 9.49 -22.99 17.38
CA HIS A 77 8.24 -22.45 16.85
C HIS A 77 7.06 -23.03 17.63
N PRO A 78 6.89 -22.68 18.92
CA PRO A 78 5.82 -23.23 19.75
C PRO A 78 4.45 -22.92 19.12
N GLY A 79 3.60 -23.94 19.02
CA GLY A 79 2.28 -23.82 18.39
C GLY A 79 2.29 -23.84 16.86
N MET A 80 3.43 -24.14 16.22
CA MET A 80 3.48 -24.40 14.78
C MET A 80 3.61 -25.89 14.49
N LYS A 81 3.02 -26.30 13.37
CA LYS A 81 3.16 -27.63 12.79
C LYS A 81 3.80 -27.55 11.42
N GLN A 82 4.63 -28.53 11.09
CA GLN A 82 5.25 -28.69 9.79
C GLN A 82 4.70 -29.94 9.11
N ASN A 83 4.19 -29.80 7.89
CA ASN A 83 3.89 -30.96 7.07
C ASN A 83 5.21 -31.67 6.71
N VAL A 84 5.36 -32.94 7.10
CA VAL A 84 6.60 -33.71 6.98
C VAL A 84 7.07 -33.85 5.52
N TRP A 85 6.13 -33.83 4.58
CA TRP A 85 6.38 -34.07 3.15
C TRP A 85 6.57 -32.79 2.36
N THR A 86 5.69 -31.80 2.53
CA THR A 86 5.77 -30.51 1.81
C THR A 86 6.75 -29.54 2.47
N LYS A 87 7.14 -29.82 3.72
CA LYS A 87 7.99 -28.97 4.58
C LYS A 87 7.39 -27.60 4.89
N LYS A 88 6.12 -27.37 4.56
CA LYS A 88 5.38 -26.14 4.88
C LYS A 88 5.05 -26.08 6.36
N TRP A 89 5.20 -24.89 6.95
CA TRP A 89 4.84 -24.58 8.33
C TRP A 89 3.48 -23.89 8.37
N GLU A 90 2.65 -24.30 9.31
CA GLU A 90 1.30 -23.80 9.55
C GLU A 90 1.08 -23.70 11.07
N ASP A 91 0.10 -22.89 11.50
CA ASP A 91 -0.28 -22.85 12.91
C ASP A 91 -0.95 -24.18 13.32
N ASP A 92 -0.59 -24.72 14.50
CA ASP A 92 -1.17 -25.95 15.07
C ASP A 92 -2.50 -25.70 15.81
N GLU A 93 -3.10 -24.52 15.60
CA GLU A 93 -4.43 -24.21 16.10
C GLU A 93 -5.42 -25.24 15.50
N PHE A 94 -6.08 -26.01 16.37
CA PHE A 94 -7.15 -26.91 15.93
C PHE A 94 -8.32 -26.04 15.48
N ILE A 95 -8.51 -25.96 14.17
CA ILE A 95 -9.58 -25.21 13.54
C ILE A 95 -10.57 -26.23 12.98
N THR A 96 -11.84 -26.12 13.36
CA THR A 96 -12.90 -26.99 12.83
C THR A 96 -13.05 -26.81 11.31
N PRO A 97 -13.58 -27.80 10.56
CA PRO A 97 -13.85 -27.62 9.13
C PRO A 97 -14.70 -26.39 8.82
N GLN A 98 -15.62 -26.03 9.72
CA GLN A 98 -16.48 -24.83 9.61
C GLN A 98 -15.67 -23.54 9.73
N GLU A 99 -14.81 -23.43 10.75
CA GLU A 99 -13.93 -22.28 10.94
C GLU A 99 -12.87 -22.17 9.83
N LEU A 100 -12.40 -23.29 9.28
CA LEU A 100 -11.49 -23.31 8.13
C LEU A 100 -12.17 -22.76 6.87
N VAL A 101 -13.41 -23.20 6.60
CA VAL A 101 -14.21 -22.66 5.49
C VAL A 101 -14.41 -21.16 5.66
N GLU A 102 -14.68 -20.69 6.88
CA GLU A 102 -14.86 -19.26 7.14
C GLU A 102 -13.56 -18.47 6.96
N LYS A 103 -12.43 -18.94 7.52
CA LYS A 103 -11.11 -18.33 7.31
C LYS A 103 -10.74 -18.26 5.82
N VAL A 104 -11.06 -19.31 5.03
CA VAL A 104 -10.82 -19.33 3.58
C VAL A 104 -11.72 -18.32 2.86
N LYS A 105 -13.02 -18.25 3.18
CA LYS A 105 -13.94 -17.27 2.61
C LYS A 105 -13.47 -15.84 2.85
N THR A 106 -13.05 -15.50 4.07
CA THR A 106 -12.53 -14.17 4.41
C THR A 106 -11.29 -13.83 3.58
N LYS A 107 -10.31 -14.74 3.49
CA LYS A 107 -9.11 -14.53 2.67
C LYS A 107 -9.43 -14.38 1.18
N MET A 108 -10.40 -15.16 0.67
CA MET A 108 -10.85 -15.03 -0.72
C MET A 108 -11.53 -13.69 -0.97
N ALA A 109 -12.37 -13.21 -0.03
CA ALA A 109 -13.02 -11.90 -0.11
C ALA A 109 -11.99 -10.76 -0.09
N GLU A 110 -11.03 -10.78 0.83
CA GLU A 110 -9.94 -9.79 0.90
C GLU A 110 -9.09 -9.78 -0.38
N SER A 111 -8.81 -10.96 -0.95
CA SER A 111 -8.07 -11.07 -2.21
C SER A 111 -8.85 -10.50 -3.39
N LYS A 112 -10.18 -10.66 -3.40
CA LYS A 112 -11.05 -10.10 -4.42
C LYS A 112 -11.12 -8.58 -4.30
N GLU A 113 -11.35 -8.06 -3.10
CA GLU A 113 -11.39 -6.63 -2.82
C GLU A 113 -10.09 -5.92 -3.27
N LYS A 114 -8.92 -6.46 -2.91
CA LYS A 114 -7.63 -5.90 -3.36
C LYS A 114 -7.48 -5.89 -4.88
N LYS A 115 -8.02 -6.91 -5.57
CA LYS A 115 -8.00 -6.97 -7.03
C LYS A 115 -8.91 -5.89 -7.61
N ASP A 116 -10.10 -5.71 -7.06
CA ASP A 116 -11.06 -4.70 -7.50
C ASP A 116 -10.50 -3.29 -7.30
N THR A 117 -9.88 -3.00 -6.14
CA THR A 117 -9.19 -1.74 -5.86
C THR A 117 -8.04 -1.47 -6.84
N ALA A 118 -7.23 -2.49 -7.16
CA ALA A 118 -6.15 -2.36 -8.12
C ALA A 118 -6.66 -2.06 -9.53
N GLU A 119 -7.82 -2.63 -9.91
CA GLU A 119 -8.45 -2.39 -11.20
C GLU A 119 -9.00 -0.96 -11.29
N GLN A 120 -9.61 -0.44 -10.22
CA GLN A 120 -10.07 0.95 -10.19
C GLN A 120 -8.95 1.97 -10.46
N LEU A 121 -7.75 1.73 -9.93
CA LEU A 121 -6.58 2.58 -10.20
C LEU A 121 -6.10 2.45 -11.65
N LYS A 122 -6.15 1.25 -12.25
CA LYS A 122 -5.83 1.09 -13.68
C LYS A 122 -6.85 1.80 -14.56
N ASP A 123 -8.13 1.72 -14.21
CA ASP A 123 -9.21 2.40 -14.94
C ASP A 123 -9.05 3.92 -14.92
N ILE A 124 -8.46 4.49 -13.87
CA ILE A 124 -8.09 5.91 -13.83
C ILE A 124 -6.94 6.22 -14.81
N GLY A 125 -6.04 5.27 -15.07
CA GLY A 125 -4.93 5.42 -16.03
C GLY A 125 -3.54 5.13 -15.46
N PHE A 126 -3.43 4.68 -14.20
CA PHE A 126 -2.13 4.36 -13.61
C PHE A 126 -1.49 3.13 -14.28
N SER A 127 -0.23 3.26 -14.67
CA SER A 127 0.52 2.23 -15.42
C SER A 127 0.89 1.02 -14.57
N SER A 128 1.01 1.19 -13.25
CA SER A 128 1.20 0.10 -12.30
C SER A 128 0.82 0.50 -10.88
N VAL A 129 0.49 -0.50 -10.06
CA VAL A 129 0.12 -0.33 -8.65
C VAL A 129 0.92 -1.33 -7.80
N ASP A 130 1.68 -0.84 -6.83
CA ASP A 130 2.41 -1.69 -5.88
C ASP A 130 1.43 -2.49 -5.01
N ARG A 131 1.63 -3.80 -4.92
CA ARG A 131 0.85 -4.68 -4.04
C ARG A 131 0.93 -4.26 -2.57
N LYS A 132 2.03 -3.60 -2.16
CA LYS A 132 2.16 -3.07 -0.80
C LYS A 132 1.19 -1.94 -0.54
N TRP A 133 0.83 -1.15 -1.54
CA TRP A 133 -0.18 -0.11 -1.40
C TRP A 133 -1.51 -0.69 -0.93
N LEU A 134 -1.96 -1.76 -1.60
CA LEU A 134 -3.20 -2.48 -1.29
C LEU A 134 -3.22 -3.11 0.12
N SER A 135 -2.06 -3.27 0.76
CA SER A 135 -1.95 -3.93 2.07
C SER A 135 -1.46 -3.02 3.20
N GLN A 136 -0.94 -1.83 2.89
CA GLN A 136 -0.30 -0.94 3.87
C GLN A 136 -1.00 0.41 4.03
N VAL A 137 -1.87 0.77 3.08
CA VAL A 137 -2.74 1.95 3.19
C VAL A 137 -4.04 1.54 3.85
N ASP A 138 -4.53 2.36 4.78
CA ASP A 138 -5.84 2.21 5.42
C ASP A 138 -6.97 2.12 4.38
N LYS A 139 -7.93 1.21 4.57
CA LYS A 139 -8.98 0.93 3.57
C LYS A 139 -9.87 2.14 3.26
N GLU A 140 -10.17 2.96 4.25
CA GLU A 140 -10.98 4.17 4.05
C GLU A 140 -10.17 5.23 3.31
N LEU A 141 -8.88 5.36 3.63
CA LEU A 141 -7.98 6.23 2.87
C LEU A 141 -7.76 5.74 1.43
N GLN A 142 -7.71 4.43 1.18
CA GLN A 142 -7.68 3.89 -0.19
C GLN A 142 -8.91 4.33 -0.97
N THR A 143 -10.10 4.14 -0.39
CA THR A 143 -11.39 4.54 -0.99
C THR A 143 -11.42 6.04 -1.28
N SER A 144 -11.08 6.87 -0.29
CA SER A 144 -11.05 8.33 -0.45
C SER A 144 -10.03 8.78 -1.49
N SER A 145 -8.84 8.16 -1.51
CA SER A 145 -7.80 8.50 -2.48
C SER A 145 -8.22 8.17 -3.90
N ILE A 146 -8.83 7.00 -4.11
CA ILE A 146 -9.29 6.56 -5.44
C ILE A 146 -10.43 7.45 -5.94
N ALA A 147 -11.39 7.79 -5.07
CA ALA A 147 -12.46 8.71 -5.42
C ALA A 147 -11.90 10.07 -5.86
N GLN A 148 -10.97 10.65 -5.09
CA GLN A 148 -10.36 11.93 -5.42
C GLN A 148 -9.53 11.86 -6.70
N LEU A 149 -8.71 10.81 -6.88
CA LEU A 149 -7.91 10.64 -8.09
C LEU A 149 -8.79 10.52 -9.34
N ARG A 150 -9.94 9.86 -9.22
CA ARG A 150 -10.92 9.78 -10.32
C ARG A 150 -11.52 11.14 -10.63
N GLU A 151 -12.00 11.87 -9.62
CA GLU A 151 -12.55 13.22 -9.81
C GLU A 151 -11.55 14.18 -10.45
N LEU A 152 -10.28 14.14 -10.01
CA LEU A 152 -9.22 14.96 -10.59
C LEU A 152 -8.83 14.50 -12.00
N GLU A 153 -8.80 13.19 -12.26
CA GLU A 153 -8.51 12.70 -13.61
C GLU A 153 -9.62 13.03 -14.59
N ASP A 154 -10.88 12.96 -14.19
CA ASP A 154 -12.02 13.35 -15.03
C ASP A 154 -11.95 14.83 -15.44
N LYS A 155 -11.39 15.70 -14.58
CA LYS A 155 -11.19 17.13 -14.86
C LYS A 155 -9.93 17.44 -15.66
N PHE A 156 -8.79 16.86 -15.28
CA PHE A 156 -7.48 17.28 -15.77
C PHE A 156 -6.85 16.29 -16.77
N GLY A 157 -7.20 15.00 -16.69
CA GLY A 157 -6.80 13.99 -17.67
C GLY A 157 -5.29 13.82 -17.84
N VAL A 158 -4.49 14.06 -16.79
CA VAL A 158 -3.02 14.08 -16.88
C VAL A 158 -2.39 12.72 -16.58
N VAL A 159 -3.07 11.87 -15.81
CA VAL A 159 -2.59 10.51 -15.51
C VAL A 159 -2.61 9.66 -16.77
N GLN A 160 -3.71 9.68 -17.54
CA GLN A 160 -3.85 8.91 -18.79
C GLN A 160 -2.88 9.33 -19.89
N LYS A 161 -2.42 10.58 -19.89
CA LYS A 161 -1.42 11.11 -20.84
C LYS A 161 0.01 10.68 -20.50
N GLY A 162 0.25 10.26 -19.25
CA GLY A 162 1.57 9.91 -18.74
C GLY A 162 1.72 8.42 -18.42
N SER A 163 2.95 7.99 -18.11
CA SER A 163 3.16 6.71 -17.42
C SER A 163 3.37 7.00 -15.93
N ILE A 164 2.30 6.86 -15.15
CA ILE A 164 2.32 7.13 -13.71
C ILE A 164 2.07 5.84 -12.93
N ALA A 165 2.97 5.50 -12.02
CA ALA A 165 2.84 4.36 -11.12
C ALA A 165 2.42 4.80 -9.71
N VAL A 166 1.72 3.92 -8.99
CA VAL A 166 1.38 4.09 -7.57
C VAL A 166 2.23 3.16 -6.73
N GLU A 167 2.96 3.70 -5.75
CA GLU A 167 3.81 2.93 -4.85
C GLU A 167 3.64 3.37 -3.39
N VAL A 168 4.09 2.55 -2.45
CA VAL A 168 4.32 2.97 -1.04
C VAL A 168 5.81 3.14 -0.80
N LYS A 169 6.20 4.20 -0.09
CA LYS A 169 7.62 4.42 0.26
C LYS A 169 8.20 3.23 1.04
N LYS A 170 9.43 2.84 0.65
CA LYS A 170 10.22 1.84 1.38
C LYS A 170 10.91 2.51 2.58
N GLY A 171 10.48 2.20 3.81
CA GLY A 171 11.11 2.68 5.06
C GLY A 171 10.12 3.07 6.14
N ARG A 172 10.62 3.54 7.30
CA ARG A 172 9.85 4.29 8.31
C ARG A 172 9.96 5.79 8.00
N GLY A 173 8.86 6.53 8.14
CA GLY A 173 8.79 7.97 7.95
C GLY A 173 8.88 8.39 6.48
N GLY A 174 8.06 9.36 6.10
CA GLY A 174 8.15 10.04 4.80
C GLY A 174 6.79 10.50 4.29
N ALA A 175 6.71 11.77 3.88
CA ALA A 175 5.53 12.34 3.24
C ALA A 175 5.17 11.58 1.97
N THR A 176 3.89 11.64 1.56
CA THR A 176 3.54 11.29 0.17
C THR A 176 4.29 12.25 -0.76
N THR A 177 4.71 11.78 -1.93
CA THR A 177 5.46 12.59 -2.91
C THR A 177 5.28 12.05 -4.32
N VAL A 178 5.27 12.94 -5.31
CA VAL A 178 5.44 12.62 -6.73
C VAL A 178 6.91 12.70 -7.13
N GLN A 179 7.43 11.65 -7.77
CA GLN A 179 8.84 11.56 -8.20
C GLN A 179 8.96 11.08 -9.64
N THR A 180 9.67 11.84 -10.47
CA THR A 180 10.05 11.40 -11.83
C THR A 180 11.26 10.48 -11.76
N GLN A 181 11.10 9.21 -12.12
CA GLN A 181 12.16 8.20 -12.06
C GLN A 181 12.95 8.12 -13.38
N SER A 182 12.32 8.43 -14.50
CA SER A 182 12.92 8.46 -15.83
C SER A 182 12.27 9.55 -16.68
N SER A 183 12.71 9.73 -17.92
CA SER A 183 12.07 10.64 -18.88
C SER A 183 10.61 10.29 -19.19
N THR A 184 10.16 9.08 -18.86
CA THR A 184 8.83 8.56 -19.19
C THR A 184 7.99 8.18 -17.99
N THR A 185 8.60 7.85 -16.85
CA THR A 185 7.88 7.30 -15.68
C THR A 185 7.92 8.25 -14.49
N THR A 186 6.72 8.58 -14.00
CA THR A 186 6.49 9.29 -12.74
C THR A 186 5.86 8.34 -11.72
N ILE A 187 6.17 8.50 -10.44
CA ILE A 187 5.63 7.65 -9.37
C ILE A 187 4.96 8.54 -8.33
N LEU A 188 3.69 8.26 -8.04
CA LEU A 188 2.98 8.74 -6.86
C LEU A 188 3.29 7.80 -5.69
N LYS A 189 4.13 8.26 -4.76
CA LYS A 189 4.60 7.47 -3.62
C LYS A 189 3.86 7.86 -2.36
N PHE A 190 3.08 6.94 -1.79
CA PHE A 190 2.37 7.11 -0.53
C PHE A 190 3.30 6.98 0.67
N GLY A 191 3.17 7.92 1.60
CA GLY A 191 3.81 7.87 2.91
C GLY A 191 3.17 6.79 3.78
N ARG A 192 3.88 5.68 4.00
CA ARG A 192 3.35 4.52 4.72
C ARG A 192 2.74 4.89 6.06
N ASP A 193 3.48 5.62 6.89
CA ASP A 193 3.06 5.89 8.27
C ASP A 193 1.87 6.86 8.28
N SER A 194 1.91 7.88 7.43
CA SER A 194 0.82 8.86 7.28
C SER A 194 -0.49 8.21 6.81
N PHE A 195 -0.41 7.19 5.96
CA PHE A 195 -1.59 6.54 5.36
C PHE A 195 -1.95 5.19 6.00
N SER A 196 -1.31 4.82 7.10
CA SER A 196 -1.56 3.53 7.78
C SER A 196 -2.81 3.51 8.66
N SER A 197 -3.32 4.69 9.03
CA SER A 197 -4.50 4.87 9.89
C SER A 197 -5.21 6.17 9.55
N LYS A 198 -6.50 6.08 9.20
CA LYS A 198 -7.34 7.26 8.94
C LYS A 198 -7.38 8.22 10.13
N ASP A 199 -7.55 7.70 11.34
CA ASP A 199 -7.62 8.53 12.55
C ASP A 199 -6.34 9.33 12.79
N THR A 200 -5.19 8.67 12.61
CA THR A 200 -3.89 9.33 12.76
C THR A 200 -3.68 10.38 11.67
N TYR A 201 -4.04 10.05 10.43
CA TYR A 201 -4.00 10.96 9.29
C TYR A 201 -4.84 12.23 9.58
N LEU A 202 -6.11 12.06 9.94
CA LEU A 202 -7.03 13.17 10.20
C LEU A 202 -6.59 14.02 11.38
N LYS A 203 -6.05 13.40 12.44
CA LYS A 203 -5.50 14.14 13.58
C LYS A 203 -4.34 15.05 13.18
N LEU A 204 -3.44 14.57 12.32
CA LEU A 204 -2.34 15.37 11.79
C LEU A 204 -2.85 16.48 10.87
N MET A 205 -3.71 16.15 9.91
CA MET A 205 -4.26 17.14 8.97
C MET A 205 -5.04 18.26 9.67
N ARG A 206 -5.87 17.93 10.69
CA ARG A 206 -6.58 18.97 11.46
C ARG A 206 -5.63 19.89 12.22
N LYS A 207 -4.52 19.34 12.73
CA LYS A 207 -3.48 20.12 13.40
C LYS A 207 -2.76 21.03 12.41
N ASP A 208 -2.39 20.51 11.25
CA ASP A 208 -1.72 21.30 10.21
C ASP A 208 -2.64 22.43 9.73
N LEU A 209 -3.94 22.16 9.58
CA LEU A 209 -4.93 23.18 9.22
C LEU A 209 -5.10 24.23 10.32
N SER A 210 -5.20 23.82 11.61
CA SER A 210 -5.38 24.77 12.73
C SER A 210 -4.16 25.66 12.94
N ASP A 211 -2.97 25.12 12.71
CA ASP A 211 -1.71 25.81 12.91
C ASP A 211 -1.28 26.61 11.65
N GLY A 212 -2.07 26.55 10.57
CA GLY A 212 -1.79 27.23 9.30
C GLY A 212 -0.64 26.62 8.50
N TRP A 213 -0.27 25.36 8.77
CA TRP A 213 0.80 24.64 8.06
C TRP A 213 0.38 24.13 6.68
N CYS A 214 -0.92 24.02 6.41
CA CYS A 214 -1.45 23.75 5.06
C CYS A 214 -2.35 24.91 4.60
N MET A 215 -2.67 24.93 3.30
CA MET A 215 -3.60 25.93 2.76
C MET A 215 -5.01 25.72 3.32
N SER A 216 -5.82 26.77 3.29
CA SER A 216 -7.22 26.67 3.71
C SER A 216 -7.97 25.61 2.91
N CYS A 217 -8.86 24.87 3.55
CA CYS A 217 -9.74 23.90 2.92
C CYS A 217 -10.92 23.61 3.88
N GLY A 218 -11.91 22.84 3.41
CA GLY A 218 -12.95 22.30 4.29
C GLY A 218 -12.36 21.48 5.45
N ASN A 219 -12.87 21.70 6.66
CA ASN A 219 -12.42 21.02 7.89
C ASN A 219 -13.23 19.74 8.21
N ASP A 220 -13.99 19.24 7.25
CA ASP A 220 -14.67 17.96 7.36
C ASP A 220 -13.73 16.79 6.98
N ASP A 221 -14.04 15.61 7.49
CA ASP A 221 -13.20 14.42 7.34
C ASP A 221 -13.03 14.01 5.86
N GLU A 222 -14.05 14.24 5.04
CA GLU A 222 -14.01 13.91 3.61
C GLU A 222 -12.98 14.78 2.90
N THR A 223 -13.07 16.10 3.09
CA THR A 223 -12.12 17.06 2.49
C THR A 223 -10.69 16.81 2.98
N LEU A 224 -10.49 16.60 4.27
CA LEU A 224 -9.15 16.40 4.83
C LEU A 224 -8.48 15.11 4.31
N CYS A 225 -9.24 14.01 4.17
CA CYS A 225 -8.74 12.77 3.58
C CYS A 225 -8.26 12.94 2.13
N LYS A 226 -8.76 13.95 1.42
CA LYS A 226 -8.43 14.25 0.03
C LYS A 226 -7.23 15.20 -0.11
N TYR A 227 -6.81 15.90 0.95
CA TYR A 227 -5.83 16.99 0.87
C TYR A 227 -4.50 16.59 0.23
N ILE A 228 -3.78 15.64 0.86
CA ILE A 228 -2.43 15.27 0.39
C ILE A 228 -2.51 14.71 -1.04
N ILE A 229 -3.54 13.93 -1.37
CA ILE A 229 -3.70 13.37 -2.72
C ILE A 229 -3.90 14.47 -3.75
N THR A 230 -4.67 15.49 -3.41
CA THR A 230 -4.91 16.63 -4.30
C THR A 230 -3.66 17.46 -4.49
N HIS A 231 -2.91 17.73 -3.41
CA HIS A 231 -1.60 18.38 -3.47
C HIS A 231 -0.64 17.62 -4.43
N GLU A 232 -0.49 16.31 -4.25
CA GLU A 232 0.38 15.50 -5.09
C GLU A 232 -0.08 15.43 -6.53
N TYR A 233 -1.39 15.38 -6.76
CA TYR A 233 -1.93 15.47 -8.11
C TYR A 233 -1.59 16.82 -8.76
N GLY A 234 -1.56 17.91 -7.99
CA GLY A 234 -1.06 19.21 -8.45
C GLY A 234 0.36 19.14 -9.02
N HIS A 235 1.27 18.38 -8.39
CA HIS A 235 2.58 18.11 -8.97
C HIS A 235 2.51 17.32 -10.28
N ILE A 236 1.58 16.38 -10.41
CA ILE A 236 1.37 15.64 -11.67
C ILE A 236 0.95 16.61 -12.79
N VAL A 237 -0.03 17.48 -12.52
CA VAL A 237 -0.47 18.51 -13.46
C VAL A 237 0.69 19.42 -13.86
N GLN A 238 1.42 19.95 -12.89
CA GLN A 238 2.57 20.83 -13.15
C GLN A 238 3.64 20.13 -14.00
N ASN A 239 3.94 18.87 -13.68
CA ASN A 239 4.92 18.07 -14.41
C ASN A 239 4.51 17.84 -15.86
N SER A 240 3.23 17.57 -16.11
CA SER A 240 2.69 17.43 -17.46
C SER A 240 2.83 18.75 -18.23
N LEU A 241 2.38 19.86 -17.65
CA LEU A 241 2.44 21.18 -18.29
C LEU A 241 3.88 21.61 -18.60
N ILE A 242 4.81 21.42 -17.66
CA ILE A 242 6.24 21.72 -17.89
C ILE A 242 6.79 20.87 -19.02
N LYS A 243 6.44 19.58 -19.09
CA LYS A 243 6.90 18.68 -20.15
C LYS A 243 6.39 19.16 -21.52
N ASP A 244 5.14 19.58 -21.61
CA ASP A 244 4.55 20.10 -22.83
C ASP A 244 5.22 21.41 -23.27
N GLU A 245 5.42 22.37 -22.36
CA GLU A 245 6.12 23.63 -22.66
C GLU A 245 7.57 23.39 -23.10
N MET A 246 8.32 22.51 -22.41
CA MET A 246 9.70 22.17 -22.76
C MET A 246 9.84 21.47 -24.12
N SER A 247 8.76 20.89 -24.66
CA SER A 247 8.78 20.27 -25.99
C SER A 247 8.82 21.29 -27.13
N VAL A 248 8.42 22.54 -26.86
CA VAL A 248 8.29 23.60 -27.86
C VAL A 248 9.08 24.87 -27.53
N LYS A 249 9.44 25.08 -26.26
CA LYS A 249 10.18 26.26 -25.78
C LYS A 249 11.47 25.86 -25.08
N MET A 250 12.50 26.69 -25.24
CA MET A 250 13.75 26.56 -24.48
C MET A 250 13.53 27.05 -23.05
N GLY A 251 13.99 26.28 -22.06
CA GLY A 251 13.94 26.63 -20.64
C GLY A 251 14.16 25.41 -19.75
N THR A 252 14.47 25.64 -18.47
CA THR A 252 14.56 24.56 -17.47
C THR A 252 13.22 24.34 -16.79
N ARG A 253 13.05 23.18 -16.14
CA ARG A 253 11.87 22.90 -15.32
C ARG A 253 11.62 23.97 -14.25
N ALA A 254 12.69 24.47 -13.64
CA ALA A 254 12.60 25.52 -12.62
C ALA A 254 12.16 26.86 -13.22
N ASP A 255 12.55 27.17 -14.46
CA ASP A 255 12.10 28.38 -15.14
C ASP A 255 10.59 28.34 -15.39
N PHE A 256 10.06 27.21 -15.84
CA PHE A 256 8.61 27.04 -16.06
C PHE A 256 7.82 27.00 -14.75
N ALA A 257 8.33 26.35 -13.71
CA ALA A 257 7.69 26.37 -12.38
C ALA A 257 7.58 27.80 -11.83
N ARG A 258 8.67 28.57 -11.90
CA ARG A 258 8.69 30.00 -11.52
C ARG A 258 7.76 30.84 -12.40
N TYR A 259 7.71 30.56 -13.69
CA TYR A 259 6.81 31.23 -14.62
C TYR A 259 5.33 31.02 -14.23
N TYR A 260 4.93 29.79 -13.90
CA TYR A 260 3.56 29.50 -13.45
C TYR A 260 3.24 30.18 -12.12
N ARG A 261 4.15 30.14 -11.14
CA ARG A 261 3.99 30.88 -9.89
C ARG A 261 3.74 32.36 -10.16
N ASN A 262 4.57 33.00 -10.99
CA ASN A 262 4.41 34.42 -11.31
C ASN A 262 3.04 34.72 -11.94
N GLN A 263 2.57 33.88 -12.86
CA GLN A 263 1.24 34.05 -13.47
C GLN A 263 0.11 33.94 -12.44
N ILE A 264 0.19 32.97 -11.52
CA ILE A 264 -0.80 32.79 -10.45
C ILE A 264 -0.77 34.00 -9.50
N GLU A 265 0.41 34.48 -9.11
CA GLU A 265 0.55 35.68 -8.29
C GLU A 265 0.04 36.95 -9.01
N ASP A 266 0.24 37.06 -10.33
CA ASP A 266 -0.27 38.19 -11.10
C ASP A 266 -1.80 38.20 -11.16
N ILE A 267 -2.43 37.03 -11.28
CA ILE A 267 -3.89 36.90 -11.16
C ILE A 267 -4.33 37.20 -9.73
N ALA A 268 -3.60 36.73 -8.71
CA ALA A 268 -3.91 37.02 -7.31
C ALA A 268 -3.92 38.52 -7.02
N ARG A 269 -2.96 39.28 -7.58
CA ARG A 269 -2.92 40.76 -7.50
C ARG A 269 -4.08 41.45 -8.22
N GLN A 270 -4.69 40.79 -9.21
CA GLN A 270 -5.88 41.32 -9.89
C GLN A 270 -7.15 41.06 -9.05
N ILE A 271 -7.19 39.94 -8.31
CA ILE A 271 -8.30 39.60 -7.42
C ILE A 271 -8.26 40.45 -6.15
N ASP A 272 -7.08 40.59 -5.55
CA ASP A 272 -6.84 41.41 -4.36
C ASP A 272 -5.65 42.37 -4.62
N PRO A 273 -5.91 43.67 -4.85
CA PRO A 273 -4.86 44.66 -5.08
C PRO A 273 -3.87 44.81 -3.92
N ASP A 274 -4.27 44.44 -2.69
CA ASP A 274 -3.42 44.47 -1.49
C ASP A 274 -2.78 43.10 -1.20
N TYR A 275 -2.73 42.22 -2.20
CA TYR A 275 -2.19 40.87 -2.10
C TYR A 275 -0.74 40.86 -1.61
N GLU A 276 -0.52 40.17 -0.48
CA GLU A 276 0.78 39.82 0.07
C GLU A 276 0.89 38.29 0.16
N PRO A 277 1.87 37.65 -0.50
CA PRO A 277 2.01 36.19 -0.51
C PRO A 277 2.02 35.54 0.86
N GLU A 278 2.67 36.17 1.84
CA GLU A 278 2.80 35.68 3.20
C GLU A 278 1.45 35.59 3.95
N LYS A 279 0.41 36.32 3.52
CA LYS A 279 -0.94 36.24 4.11
C LYS A 279 -1.76 35.06 3.60
N TYR A 280 -1.47 34.60 2.39
CA TYR A 280 -2.29 33.61 1.68
C TYR A 280 -1.61 32.26 1.49
N THR A 281 -0.28 32.19 1.73
CA THR A 281 0.49 30.96 1.71
C THR A 281 0.51 30.27 3.06
N SER A 282 0.58 28.94 3.06
CA SER A 282 0.71 28.13 4.27
C SER A 282 2.10 28.28 4.91
N GLY A 283 2.21 27.98 6.20
CA GLY A 283 3.49 27.90 6.93
C GLY A 283 4.46 26.93 6.27
N TYR A 284 3.97 25.84 5.65
CA TYR A 284 4.78 24.92 4.87
C TYR A 284 5.46 25.59 3.67
N ILE A 285 4.73 26.43 2.93
CA ILE A 285 5.28 27.17 1.81
C ILE A 285 6.31 28.20 2.27
N GLN A 286 6.05 28.89 3.39
CA GLN A 286 6.98 29.85 3.96
C GLN A 286 8.28 29.15 4.44
N ASP A 287 8.16 28.01 5.10
CA ASP A 287 9.30 27.19 5.51
C ASP A 287 10.09 26.68 4.30
N THR A 288 9.39 26.19 3.27
CA THR A 288 10.02 25.74 2.02
C THR A 288 10.76 26.88 1.32
N LYS A 289 10.20 28.09 1.27
CA LYS A 289 10.86 29.28 0.71
C LYS A 289 12.18 29.58 1.43
N ALA A 290 12.20 29.47 2.75
CA ALA A 290 13.37 29.75 3.58
C ALA A 290 14.43 28.65 3.52
N ASN A 291 14.00 27.38 3.63
CA ASN A 291 14.89 26.25 3.88
C ASN A 291 15.16 25.40 2.63
N ASN A 292 14.31 25.46 1.62
CA ASN A 292 14.44 24.70 0.39
C ASN A 292 13.97 25.48 -0.85
N PRO A 293 14.60 26.63 -1.16
CA PRO A 293 14.14 27.54 -2.21
C PRO A 293 14.09 26.89 -3.61
N GLY A 294 14.88 25.83 -3.85
CA GLY A 294 14.83 25.07 -5.11
C GLY A 294 13.53 24.28 -5.32
N LYS A 295 12.74 24.06 -4.26
CA LYS A 295 11.42 23.41 -4.32
C LYS A 295 10.25 24.38 -4.25
N TYR A 296 10.48 25.60 -3.78
CA TYR A 296 9.43 26.57 -3.49
C TYR A 296 8.42 26.73 -4.63
N ASP A 297 8.87 26.93 -5.88
CA ASP A 297 7.97 27.13 -7.02
C ASP A 297 7.10 25.89 -7.34
N TYR A 298 7.59 24.69 -7.03
CA TYR A 298 6.86 23.44 -7.24
C TYR A 298 5.81 23.21 -6.14
N GLU A 299 6.22 23.39 -4.88
CA GLU A 299 5.33 23.26 -3.72
C GLU A 299 4.25 24.34 -3.75
N PHE A 300 4.59 25.58 -4.12
CA PHE A 300 3.64 26.69 -4.25
C PHE A 300 2.51 26.31 -5.21
N PHE A 301 2.86 25.75 -6.38
CA PHE A 301 1.87 25.32 -7.35
C PHE A 301 0.96 24.22 -6.79
N ALA A 302 1.53 23.20 -6.17
CA ALA A 302 0.78 22.08 -5.60
C ALA A 302 -0.15 22.50 -4.45
N GLU A 303 0.31 23.40 -3.57
CA GLU A 303 -0.51 23.95 -2.49
C GLU A 303 -1.64 24.84 -3.02
N CYS A 304 -1.37 25.71 -4.00
CA CYS A 304 -2.42 26.51 -4.65
C CYS A 304 -3.42 25.61 -5.38
N PHE A 305 -2.94 24.52 -6.01
CA PHE A 305 -3.79 23.52 -6.63
C PHE A 305 -4.71 22.86 -5.59
N ALA A 306 -4.16 22.37 -4.48
CA ALA A 306 -4.96 21.77 -3.41
C ALA A 306 -6.01 22.76 -2.86
N ASN A 307 -5.62 24.00 -2.57
CA ASN A 307 -6.53 25.06 -2.11
C ASN A 307 -7.67 25.31 -3.10
N SER A 308 -7.37 25.25 -4.41
CA SER A 308 -8.37 25.49 -5.45
C SER A 308 -9.41 24.37 -5.62
N GLN A 309 -9.05 23.13 -5.23
CA GLN A 309 -9.85 21.93 -5.50
C GLN A 309 -10.56 21.34 -4.25
N LEU A 310 -10.35 21.89 -3.05
CA LEU A 310 -10.82 21.32 -1.77
C LEU A 310 -11.79 22.22 -0.99
N GLY A 311 -12.49 23.11 -1.70
CA GLY A 311 -13.47 24.03 -1.13
C GLY A 311 -12.82 25.21 -0.38
N GLU A 312 -13.60 26.29 -0.19
CA GLU A 312 -13.17 27.53 0.47
C GLU A 312 -11.81 28.09 -0.02
N PRO A 313 -11.61 28.26 -1.34
CA PRO A 313 -10.35 28.75 -1.87
C PRO A 313 -10.11 30.19 -1.41
N ASN A 314 -8.90 30.45 -0.90
CA ASN A 314 -8.46 31.82 -0.64
C ASN A 314 -8.08 32.49 -1.97
N VAL A 315 -7.53 33.71 -1.92
CA VAL A 315 -7.14 34.46 -3.13
C VAL A 315 -6.23 33.65 -4.07
N LEU A 316 -5.30 32.85 -3.52
CA LEU A 316 -4.42 32.00 -4.32
C LEU A 316 -5.13 30.80 -4.95
N GLY A 317 -6.07 30.16 -4.24
CA GLY A 317 -6.91 29.11 -4.84
C GLY A 317 -7.82 29.63 -5.94
N GLN A 318 -8.38 30.84 -5.76
CA GLN A 318 -9.19 31.52 -6.77
C GLN A 318 -8.35 31.89 -8.00
N ALA A 319 -7.15 32.43 -7.77
CA ALA A 319 -6.19 32.72 -8.84
C ALA A 319 -5.78 31.44 -9.59
N MET A 320 -5.58 30.34 -8.87
CA MET A 320 -5.29 29.04 -9.47
C MET A 320 -6.45 28.54 -10.34
N ASN A 321 -7.71 28.67 -9.90
CA ASN A 321 -8.86 28.30 -10.73
C ASN A 321 -8.91 29.11 -12.04
N GLN A 322 -8.78 30.44 -11.97
CA GLN A 322 -8.73 31.28 -13.18
C GLN A 322 -7.52 30.92 -14.07
N TRP A 323 -6.38 30.60 -13.46
CA TRP A 323 -5.20 30.18 -14.20
C TRP A 323 -5.43 28.83 -14.92
N LEU A 324 -6.02 27.84 -14.24
CA LEU A 324 -6.36 26.53 -14.82
C LEU A 324 -7.38 26.67 -15.97
N GLU A 325 -8.39 27.52 -15.80
CA GLU A 325 -9.37 27.85 -16.86
C GLU A 325 -8.67 28.46 -18.08
N SER A 326 -7.71 29.37 -17.88
CA SER A 326 -6.92 29.95 -18.97
C SER A 326 -6.07 28.92 -19.74
N ARG A 327 -5.82 27.75 -19.12
CA ARG A 327 -5.12 26.60 -19.72
C ARG A 327 -6.07 25.56 -20.31
N GLY A 328 -7.38 25.81 -20.29
CA GLY A 328 -8.39 24.94 -20.87
C GLY A 328 -8.86 23.79 -19.97
N TYR A 329 -8.53 23.84 -18.68
CA TYR A 329 -9.13 22.94 -17.69
C TYR A 329 -10.46 23.54 -17.21
N GLN A 330 -11.47 22.69 -16.98
CA GLN A 330 -12.81 23.09 -16.53
C GLN A 330 -13.16 22.43 -15.20
#